data_AF-F6I5F4-F1
#
_entry.id   AF-F6I5F4-F1
#
_cell.length_a   1.000
_cell.length_b   1.000
_cell.length_c   1.000
_cell.angle_alpha   90.00
_cell.angle_beta   90.00
_cell.angle_gamma   90.00
#
_symmetry.space_group_name_H-M   'P 1'
#
loop_
_entity.id
_entity.type
_entity.pdbx_description
1 polymer ?
#
loop_
_entity_poly.entity_id
_entity_poly.type
_entity_poly.pdbx_seq_one_letter_code
_entity_poly.pdbx_strand_id
1 'polypeptide(L)'
;MLVRRWDFWLYYIAYLCGGTIGLAYSNNLGQISESLGYSSETNMIVTLYSACSFFGRLLSAAPDFLKNKVYFARTGWLAVALVPTPLAFFWLALSGSKIALHAGTGLIGLSSGFVFAAAVSITSELFGPNSTGVNHNILITNIPLGSLLYGLLAALVYDSNIESSKQKVLIGEAMVCMGRQCYQQTFFWWGCISLLGLACSFSLFLRTRPAYDHFERNRKQRESEFF
;
A
#
# COMPACT_ATOMS: atom_id res chain seq x y z
N MET A 1 -12.02 -24.25 2.72
CA MET A 1 -11.22 -23.37 3.59
C MET A 1 -10.56 -22.28 2.76
N LEU A 2 -10.66 -21.03 3.19
CA LEU A 2 -10.15 -19.81 2.54
C LEU A 2 -8.69 -19.95 2.06
N VAL A 3 -7.81 -20.37 2.97
CA VAL A 3 -6.37 -20.58 2.78
C VAL A 3 -5.99 -21.66 1.74
N ARG A 4 -6.94 -22.46 1.27
CA ARG A 4 -6.68 -23.47 0.22
C ARG A 4 -6.75 -22.87 -1.20
N ARG A 5 -7.29 -21.66 -1.36
CA ARG A 5 -7.43 -21.02 -2.68
C ARG A 5 -6.17 -20.23 -3.02
N TRP A 6 -5.66 -20.42 -4.23
CA TRP A 6 -4.52 -19.64 -4.74
C TRP A 6 -4.80 -18.14 -4.79
N ASP A 7 -6.04 -17.75 -5.08
CA ASP A 7 -6.45 -16.34 -5.13
C ASP A 7 -6.32 -15.65 -3.77
N PHE A 8 -6.50 -16.40 -2.68
CA PHE A 8 -6.26 -15.90 -1.32
C PHE A 8 -4.79 -15.54 -1.13
N TRP A 9 -3.85 -16.39 -1.54
CA TRP A 9 -2.42 -16.12 -1.38
C TRP A 9 -1.95 -14.97 -2.27
N LEU A 10 -2.42 -14.88 -3.51
CA LEU A 10 -2.12 -13.73 -4.38
C LEU A 10 -2.62 -12.43 -3.76
N TYR A 11 -3.84 -12.44 -3.21
CA TYR A 11 -4.42 -11.28 -2.55
C TYR A 11 -3.70 -10.93 -1.24
N TYR A 12 -3.36 -11.94 -0.44
CA TYR A 12 -2.65 -11.79 0.82
C TYR A 12 -1.27 -11.18 0.61
N ILE A 13 -0.51 -11.67 -0.38
CA ILE A 13 0.80 -11.11 -0.75
C ILE A 13 0.64 -9.69 -1.33
N ALA A 14 -0.36 -9.44 -2.18
CA ALA A 14 -0.63 -8.10 -2.70
C ALA A 14 -0.90 -7.08 -1.57
N TYR A 15 -1.70 -7.47 -0.57
CA TYR A 15 -2.00 -6.61 0.57
C TYR A 15 -0.78 -6.39 1.48
N LEU A 16 -0.01 -7.45 1.76
CA LEU A 16 1.23 -7.38 2.53
C LEU A 16 2.26 -6.48 1.85
N CYS A 17 2.53 -6.71 0.57
CA CYS A 17 3.59 -6.01 -0.15
C CYS A 17 3.18 -4.59 -0.59
N GLY A 18 1.88 -4.31 -0.70
CA GLY A 18 1.37 -3.02 -1.19
C GLY A 18 0.72 -2.14 -0.12
N GLY A 19 -0.22 -2.69 0.64
CA GLY A 19 -0.96 -1.94 1.67
C GLY A 19 -0.14 -1.71 2.93
N THR A 20 0.42 -2.78 3.51
CA THR A 20 1.09 -2.68 4.81
C THR A 20 2.46 -2.02 4.74
N ILE A 21 3.10 -1.98 3.56
CA ILE A 21 4.31 -1.19 3.37
C ILE A 21 4.06 0.32 3.45
N GLY A 22 2.88 0.79 3.01
CA GLY A 22 2.46 2.18 3.21
C GLY A 22 2.24 2.51 4.69
N LEU A 23 1.78 1.54 5.48
CA LEU A 23 1.70 1.69 6.94
C LEU A 23 3.08 1.72 7.58
N ALA A 24 4.00 0.85 7.15
CA ALA A 24 5.38 0.88 7.62
C ALA A 24 6.05 2.23 7.32
N TYR A 25 5.81 2.80 6.15
CA TYR A 25 6.22 4.17 5.83
C TYR A 25 5.62 5.19 6.80
N SER A 26 4.30 5.14 7.03
CA SER A 26 3.62 6.04 7.97
C SER A 26 4.21 5.98 9.39
N ASN A 27 4.53 4.78 9.87
CA ASN A 27 5.06 4.59 11.22
C ASN A 27 6.47 5.15 11.38
N ASN A 28 7.23 5.28 10.28
CA ASN A 28 8.59 5.78 10.27
C ASN A 28 8.70 7.23 9.74
N LEU A 29 7.58 7.89 9.40
CA LEU A 29 7.58 9.23 8.80
C LEU A 29 8.35 10.27 9.62
N GLY A 30 8.28 10.20 10.95
CA GLY A 30 9.04 11.09 11.84
C GLY A 30 10.54 10.95 11.65
N GLN A 31 11.05 9.72 11.72
CA GLN A 31 12.48 9.43 11.52
C GLN A 31 12.92 9.72 10.09
N ILE A 32 12.08 9.42 9.10
CA ILE A 32 12.35 9.75 7.68
C ILE A 32 12.52 11.27 7.52
N SER A 33 11.56 12.04 8.04
CA SER A 33 11.57 13.51 7.97
C SER A 33 12.80 14.10 8.65
N GLU A 34 13.11 13.61 9.86
CA GLU A 34 14.28 14.04 10.62
C GLU A 34 15.59 13.70 9.91
N SER A 35 15.76 12.46 9.44
CA SER A 35 16.99 12.03 8.75
C SER A 35 17.29 12.86 7.49
N LEU A 36 16.25 13.39 6.81
CA LEU A 36 16.40 14.24 5.64
C LEU A 36 16.62 15.72 5.98
N GLY A 37 16.63 16.10 7.27
CA GLY A 37 16.79 17.47 7.73
C GLY A 37 15.50 18.30 7.70
N TYR A 38 14.33 17.64 7.67
CA TYR A 38 13.01 18.29 7.59
C TYR A 38 12.20 18.15 8.89
N SER A 39 12.86 18.05 10.05
CA SER A 39 12.21 17.82 11.36
C SER A 39 11.11 18.83 11.71
N SER A 40 11.23 20.09 11.26
CA SER A 40 10.21 21.13 11.47
C SER A 40 8.92 20.88 10.68
N GLU A 41 8.97 20.09 9.61
CA GLU A 41 7.86 19.80 8.70
C GLU A 41 7.18 18.45 9.00
N THR A 42 7.67 17.69 9.99
CA THR A 42 7.16 16.35 10.32
C THR A 42 5.64 16.34 10.53
N ASN A 43 5.10 17.31 11.27
CA ASN A 43 3.66 17.44 11.48
C ASN A 43 2.91 17.62 10.15
N MET A 44 3.41 18.48 9.26
CA MET A 44 2.82 18.72 7.95
C MET A 44 2.82 17.44 7.10
N ILE A 45 3.92 16.69 7.07
CA ILE A 45 4.05 15.45 6.30
C ILE A 45 3.10 14.37 6.84
N VAL A 46 2.99 14.21 8.16
CA VAL A 46 2.06 13.27 8.81
C VAL A 46 0.60 13.65 8.54
N THR A 47 0.26 14.94 8.61
CA THR A 47 -1.07 15.44 8.25
C THR A 47 -1.38 15.18 6.77
N LEU A 48 -0.41 15.42 5.88
CA LEU A 48 -0.56 15.15 4.44
C LEU A 48 -0.84 13.68 4.16
N TYR A 49 -0.06 12.77 4.77
CA TYR A 49 -0.32 11.33 4.67
C TYR A 49 -1.74 10.99 5.11
N SER A 50 -2.15 11.51 6.27
CA SER A 50 -3.47 11.23 6.86
C SER A 50 -4.61 11.73 5.97
N ALA A 51 -4.49 12.95 5.43
CA ALA A 51 -5.47 13.53 4.52
C ALA A 51 -5.56 12.75 3.20
N CYS A 52 -4.44 12.44 2.56
CA CYS A 52 -4.42 11.63 1.35
C CYS A 52 -4.96 10.22 1.60
N SER A 53 -4.67 9.61 2.75
CA SER A 53 -5.21 8.33 3.16
C SER A 53 -6.72 8.36 3.37
N PHE A 54 -7.26 9.45 3.92
CA PHE A 54 -8.70 9.67 3.97
C PHE A 54 -9.32 9.69 2.56
N PHE A 55 -8.77 10.47 1.63
CA PHE A 55 -9.26 10.51 0.25
C PHE A 55 -9.12 9.16 -0.46
N GLY A 56 -8.03 8.43 -0.22
CA GLY A 56 -7.85 7.07 -0.72
C GLY A 56 -8.98 6.14 -0.28
N ARG A 57 -9.34 6.18 1.02
CA ARG A 57 -10.48 5.41 1.56
C ARG A 57 -11.81 5.83 0.93
N LEU A 58 -12.01 7.13 0.66
CA LEU A 58 -13.22 7.59 -0.01
C LEU A 58 -13.28 7.09 -1.47
N LEU A 59 -12.15 7.13 -2.18
CA LEU A 59 -12.05 6.64 -3.56
C LEU A 59 -12.29 5.14 -3.68
N SER A 60 -12.10 4.34 -2.62
CA SER A 60 -12.42 2.91 -2.66
C SER A 60 -13.91 2.61 -2.82
N ALA A 61 -14.78 3.60 -2.61
CA ALA A 61 -16.22 3.50 -2.89
C ALA A 61 -16.57 3.81 -4.37
N ALA A 62 -15.65 4.43 -5.13
CA ALA A 62 -15.86 4.75 -6.55
C ALA A 62 -16.28 3.56 -7.42
N PRO A 63 -15.77 2.31 -7.23
CA PRO A 63 -16.22 1.15 -7.99
C PRO A 63 -17.73 0.90 -7.90
N ASP A 64 -18.35 1.23 -6.77
CA ASP A 64 -19.78 1.02 -6.56
C ASP A 64 -20.62 2.12 -7.26
N PHE A 65 -20.13 3.37 -7.27
CA PHE A 65 -20.78 4.48 -7.99
C PHE A 65 -20.64 4.38 -9.51
N LEU A 66 -19.51 3.85 -9.99
CA LEU A 66 -19.23 3.73 -11.42
C LEU A 66 -19.73 2.41 -12.02
N LYS A 67 -20.28 1.50 -11.21
CA LYS A 67 -20.73 0.16 -11.62
C LYS A 67 -21.70 0.17 -12.81
N ASN A 68 -22.51 1.22 -12.94
CA ASN A 68 -23.49 1.38 -14.03
C ASN A 68 -22.87 1.91 -15.34
N LYS A 69 -21.66 2.49 -15.29
CA LYS A 69 -20.96 3.06 -16.46
C LYS A 69 -19.74 2.25 -16.90
N VAL A 70 -19.00 1.70 -15.94
CA VAL A 70 -17.79 0.90 -16.17
C VAL A 70 -17.83 -0.31 -15.25
N TYR A 71 -18.10 -1.48 -15.82
CA TYR A 71 -18.02 -2.72 -15.07
C TYR A 71 -16.54 -3.16 -15.00
N PHE A 72 -15.87 -2.78 -13.91
CA PHE A 72 -14.47 -3.13 -13.67
C PHE A 72 -14.32 -3.90 -12.37
N ALA A 73 -13.62 -5.04 -12.43
CA ALA A 73 -13.41 -5.91 -11.28
C ALA A 73 -12.79 -5.12 -10.11
N ARG A 74 -13.25 -5.33 -8.87
CA ARG A 74 -12.65 -4.66 -7.70
C ARG A 74 -11.17 -5.00 -7.52
N THR A 75 -10.75 -6.19 -7.97
CA THR A 75 -9.33 -6.60 -8.07
C THR A 75 -8.53 -5.77 -9.07
N GLY A 76 -9.18 -5.27 -10.14
CA GLY A 76 -8.58 -4.33 -11.07
C GLY A 76 -8.38 -2.96 -10.45
N TRP A 77 -9.38 -2.45 -9.71
CA TRP A 77 -9.23 -1.20 -8.96
C TRP A 77 -8.13 -1.26 -7.90
N LEU A 78 -7.98 -2.42 -7.23
CA LEU A 78 -6.84 -2.67 -6.33
C LEU A 78 -5.50 -2.56 -7.07
N ALA A 79 -5.37 -3.17 -8.25
CA ALA A 79 -4.14 -3.10 -9.03
C ALA A 79 -3.81 -1.66 -9.44
N VAL A 80 -4.79 -0.90 -9.90
CA VAL A 80 -4.64 0.54 -10.24
C VAL A 80 -4.21 1.35 -9.01
N ALA A 81 -4.87 1.12 -7.87
CA ALA A 81 -4.57 1.84 -6.64
C ALA A 81 -3.17 1.53 -6.08
N LEU A 82 -2.58 0.39 -6.42
CA LEU A 82 -1.22 0.01 -6.00
C LEU A 82 -0.11 0.62 -6.87
N VAL A 83 -0.40 1.09 -8.09
CA VAL A 83 0.61 1.67 -9.01
C VAL A 83 1.39 2.87 -8.39
N PRO A 84 0.76 3.81 -7.67
CA PRO A 84 1.47 4.97 -7.12
C PRO A 84 2.56 4.62 -6.10
N THR A 85 2.40 3.53 -5.35
CA THR A 85 3.29 3.16 -4.24
C THR A 85 4.73 2.84 -4.67
N PRO A 86 5.01 1.92 -5.63
CA PRO A 86 6.36 1.69 -6.12
C PRO A 86 6.95 2.93 -6.79
N LEU A 87 6.14 3.69 -7.53
CA LEU A 87 6.60 4.93 -8.16
C LEU A 87 7.08 5.95 -7.12
N ALA A 88 6.30 6.13 -6.05
CA ALA A 88 6.66 7.00 -4.94
C ALA A 88 7.94 6.53 -4.24
N PHE A 89 8.07 5.24 -3.92
CA PHE A 89 9.28 4.73 -3.26
C PHE A 89 10.53 4.83 -4.13
N PHE A 90 10.47 4.50 -5.42
CA PHE A 90 11.62 4.70 -6.29
C PHE A 90 11.94 6.18 -6.47
N TRP A 91 10.93 7.06 -6.55
CA TRP A 91 11.19 8.48 -6.61
C TRP A 91 11.88 8.99 -5.33
N LEU A 92 11.44 8.57 -4.15
CA LEU A 92 12.10 8.88 -2.87
C LEU A 92 13.53 8.29 -2.80
N ALA A 93 13.74 7.09 -3.32
CA ALA A 93 15.06 6.47 -3.38
C ALA A 93 16.00 7.25 -4.32
N LEU A 94 15.48 7.81 -5.42
CA LEU A 94 16.22 8.57 -6.44
C LEU A 94 16.34 10.07 -6.14
N SER A 95 15.48 10.61 -5.28
CA SER A 95 15.43 12.04 -4.94
C SER A 95 15.31 12.25 -3.43
N GLY A 96 16.28 12.97 -2.85
CA GLY A 96 16.22 13.45 -1.47
C GLY A 96 15.55 14.82 -1.32
N SER A 97 14.81 15.30 -2.33
CA SER A 97 14.23 16.63 -2.31
C SER A 97 12.95 16.72 -1.46
N LYS A 98 12.71 17.89 -0.87
CA LYS A 98 11.46 18.21 -0.15
C LYS A 98 10.22 17.92 -1.00
N ILE A 99 10.25 18.25 -2.30
CA ILE A 99 9.12 18.03 -3.22
C ILE A 99 8.82 16.54 -3.38
N ALA A 100 9.86 15.72 -3.57
CA ALA A 100 9.68 14.27 -3.67
C ALA A 100 9.13 13.67 -2.38
N LEU A 101 9.57 14.16 -1.21
CA LEU A 101 9.03 13.74 0.09
C LEU A 101 7.53 14.00 0.18
N HIS A 102 7.09 15.23 -0.05
CA HIS A 102 5.67 15.61 0.04
C HIS A 102 4.80 14.87 -0.99
N ALA A 103 5.20 14.88 -2.26
CA ALA A 103 4.46 14.20 -3.32
C ALA A 103 4.42 12.68 -3.09
N GLY A 104 5.55 12.07 -2.72
CA GLY A 104 5.65 10.66 -2.39
C GLY A 104 4.77 10.28 -1.20
N THR A 105 4.79 11.06 -0.12
CA THR A 105 3.90 10.85 1.03
C THR A 105 2.43 10.87 0.63
N GLY A 106 2.02 11.84 -0.20
CA GLY A 106 0.65 11.95 -0.68
C GLY A 106 0.23 10.74 -1.52
N LEU A 107 1.08 10.29 -2.45
CA LEU A 107 0.83 9.12 -3.30
C LEU A 107 0.72 7.82 -2.48
N ILE A 108 1.65 7.61 -1.53
CA ILE A 108 1.65 6.43 -0.64
C ILE A 108 0.42 6.47 0.25
N GLY A 109 0.05 7.63 0.81
CA GLY A 109 -1.14 7.80 1.64
C GLY A 109 -2.43 7.48 0.86
N LEU A 110 -2.57 8.03 -0.35
CA LEU A 110 -3.72 7.77 -1.23
C LEU A 110 -3.86 6.27 -1.54
N SER A 111 -2.75 5.62 -1.92
CA SER A 111 -2.72 4.19 -2.24
C SER A 111 -3.07 3.32 -1.03
N SER A 112 -2.39 3.53 0.12
CA SER A 112 -2.61 2.73 1.33
C SER A 112 -4.02 2.90 1.87
N GLY A 113 -4.55 4.12 1.86
CA GLY A 113 -5.93 4.42 2.23
C GLY A 113 -6.94 3.66 1.38
N PHE A 114 -6.76 3.66 0.05
CA PHE A 114 -7.60 2.89 -0.86
C PHE A 114 -7.54 1.40 -0.54
N VAL A 115 -6.33 0.83 -0.41
CA VAL A 115 -6.13 -0.60 -0.15
C VAL A 115 -6.81 -1.03 1.15
N PHE A 116 -6.67 -0.25 2.22
CA PHE A 116 -7.27 -0.59 3.52
C PHE A 116 -8.80 -0.62 3.50
N ALA A 117 -9.44 0.35 2.85
CA ALA A 117 -10.89 0.37 2.75
C ALA A 117 -11.41 -0.66 1.73
N ALA A 118 -10.76 -0.78 0.57
CA ALA A 118 -11.14 -1.75 -0.46
C ALA A 118 -11.01 -3.20 0.03
N ALA A 119 -10.10 -3.47 0.97
CA ALA A 119 -9.82 -4.83 1.42
C ALA A 119 -11.01 -5.54 2.09
N VAL A 120 -11.91 -4.80 2.74
CA VAL A 120 -13.13 -5.38 3.33
C VAL A 120 -14.06 -5.85 2.21
N SER A 121 -14.33 -4.97 1.24
CA SER A 121 -15.20 -5.22 0.11
C SER A 121 -14.69 -6.33 -0.81
N ILE A 122 -13.39 -6.32 -1.12
CA ILE A 122 -12.73 -7.34 -1.96
C ILE A 122 -12.77 -8.71 -1.27
N THR A 123 -12.53 -8.77 0.05
CA THR A 123 -12.60 -10.03 0.81
C THR A 123 -14.00 -10.65 0.73
N SER A 124 -15.04 -9.85 0.93
CA SER A 124 -16.43 -10.32 0.85
C SER A 124 -16.80 -10.81 -0.56
N GLU A 125 -16.29 -10.13 -1.59
CA GLU A 125 -16.59 -10.46 -2.98
C GLU A 125 -15.86 -11.72 -3.48
N LEU A 126 -14.59 -11.91 -3.12
CA LEU A 126 -13.81 -13.08 -3.55
C LEU A 126 -14.18 -14.37 -2.81
N PHE A 127 -14.55 -14.25 -1.53
CA PHE A 127 -14.71 -15.41 -0.65
C PHE A 127 -16.13 -15.64 -0.16
N GLY A 128 -17.05 -14.76 -0.58
CA GLY A 128 -18.46 -14.81 -0.23
C GLY A 128 -18.79 -14.05 1.06
N PRO A 129 -20.08 -13.72 1.26
CA PRO A 129 -20.53 -12.94 2.42
C PRO A 129 -20.43 -13.74 3.73
N ASN A 130 -20.54 -15.08 3.65
CA ASN A 130 -20.46 -15.96 4.80
C ASN A 130 -19.07 -15.87 5.45
N SER A 131 -19.04 -15.54 6.75
CA SER A 131 -17.80 -15.39 7.53
C SER A 131 -16.85 -14.29 7.01
N THR A 132 -17.37 -13.23 6.36
CA THR A 132 -16.55 -12.09 5.90
C THR A 132 -15.65 -11.53 7.00
N GLY A 133 -16.18 -11.37 8.22
CA GLY A 133 -15.39 -10.87 9.35
C GLY A 133 -14.20 -11.77 9.71
N VAL A 134 -14.38 -13.09 9.68
CA VAL A 134 -13.29 -14.06 9.93
C VAL A 134 -12.25 -14.00 8.81
N ASN A 135 -12.68 -13.99 7.55
CA ASN A 135 -11.79 -13.93 6.39
C ASN A 135 -10.98 -12.63 6.38
N HIS A 136 -11.61 -11.51 6.71
CA HIS A 136 -10.93 -10.22 6.81
C HIS A 136 -9.97 -10.18 8.00
N ASN A 137 -10.36 -10.73 9.16
CA ASN A 137 -9.47 -10.85 10.32
C ASN A 137 -8.21 -11.65 10.01
N ILE A 138 -8.33 -12.73 9.23
CA ILE A 138 -7.16 -13.49 8.74
C ILE A 138 -6.31 -12.60 7.81
N LEU A 139 -6.91 -11.86 6.89
CA LEU A 139 -6.17 -10.98 5.99
C LEU A 139 -5.38 -9.89 6.73
N ILE A 140 -5.99 -9.22 7.71
CA ILE A 140 -5.35 -8.12 8.44
C ILE A 140 -4.23 -8.57 9.37
N THR A 141 -4.02 -9.88 9.57
CA THR A 141 -2.80 -10.39 10.21
C THR A 141 -1.53 -9.99 9.45
N ASN A 142 -1.65 -9.60 8.18
CA ASN A 142 -0.59 -8.92 7.43
C ASN A 142 -0.09 -7.63 8.08
N ILE A 143 -0.93 -6.91 8.83
CA ILE A 143 -0.56 -5.64 9.45
C ILE A 143 0.55 -5.84 10.49
N PRO A 144 0.39 -6.68 11.54
CA PRO A 144 1.46 -6.93 12.49
C PRO A 144 2.67 -7.59 11.83
N LEU A 145 2.45 -8.53 10.90
CA LEU A 145 3.54 -9.19 10.18
C LEU A 145 4.38 -8.19 9.37
N GLY A 146 3.74 -7.35 8.56
CA GLY A 146 4.39 -6.34 7.74
C GLY A 146 5.03 -5.24 8.58
N SER A 147 4.38 -4.80 9.66
CA SER A 147 4.94 -3.80 10.57
C SER A 147 6.24 -4.31 11.22
N LEU A 148 6.28 -5.59 11.62
CA LEU A 148 7.48 -6.22 12.15
C LEU A 148 8.57 -6.33 11.09
N LEU A 149 8.26 -6.92 9.92
CA LEU A 149 9.24 -7.18 8.87
C LEU A 149 9.82 -5.89 8.28
N TYR A 150 8.96 -4.95 7.91
CA TYR A 150 9.38 -3.70 7.26
C TYR A 150 9.93 -2.69 8.27
N GLY A 151 9.43 -2.70 9.51
CA GLY A 151 10.01 -1.93 10.60
C GLY A 151 11.42 -2.40 10.95
N LEU A 152 11.63 -3.71 11.07
CA LEU A 152 12.97 -4.28 11.30
C LEU A 152 13.91 -3.99 10.13
N LEU A 153 13.43 -4.12 8.88
CA LEU A 153 14.22 -3.78 7.70
C LEU A 153 14.67 -2.31 7.73
N ALA A 154 13.75 -1.39 8.05
CA ALA A 154 14.08 0.03 8.15
C ALA A 154 15.09 0.30 9.27
N ALA A 155 14.91 -0.30 10.44
CA ALA A 155 15.83 -0.16 11.57
C ALA A 155 17.23 -0.69 11.25
N LEU A 156 17.34 -1.91 10.70
CA LEU A 156 18.64 -2.50 10.33
C LEU A 156 19.39 -1.65 9.29
N VAL A 157 18.69 -1.16 8.28
CA VAL A 157 19.28 -0.26 7.28
C VAL A 157 19.73 1.04 7.94
N TYR A 158 18.88 1.64 8.77
CA TYR A 158 19.19 2.88 9.47
C TYR A 158 20.43 2.75 10.36
N ASP A 159 20.49 1.71 11.20
CA ASP A 159 21.60 1.42 12.10
C ASP A 159 22.90 1.12 11.34
N SER A 160 22.83 0.35 10.24
CA SER A 160 24.01 0.09 9.40
C SER A 160 24.61 1.36 8.79
N ASN A 161 23.77 2.36 8.48
CA ASN A 161 24.23 3.64 7.96
C ASN A 161 24.81 4.54 9.07
N ILE A 162 24.41 4.37 10.33
CA ILE A 162 25.03 5.03 11.49
C ILE A 162 26.47 4.53 11.69
N GLU A 163 26.71 3.23 11.55
CA GLU A 163 28.04 2.64 11.70
C GLU A 163 29.00 3.05 10.58
N SER A 164 28.48 3.16 9.35
CA SER A 164 29.26 3.50 8.15
C SER A 164 29.54 5.00 7.98
N SER A 165 28.66 5.88 8.47
CA SER A 165 28.78 7.32 8.25
C SER A 165 29.59 8.04 9.33
N LYS A 166 30.51 8.93 8.91
CA LYS A 166 31.22 9.87 9.81
C LYS A 166 30.33 11.03 10.30
N GLN A 167 29.13 11.18 9.75
CA GLN A 167 28.23 12.29 10.01
C GLN A 167 27.22 11.91 11.10
N LYS A 168 27.72 11.84 12.34
CA LYS A 168 26.96 11.52 13.54
C LYS A 168 26.48 12.80 14.19
N VAL A 169 25.18 12.91 14.45
CA VAL A 169 24.64 13.98 15.30
C VAL A 169 24.10 13.32 16.56
N LEU A 170 24.67 13.70 17.71
CA LEU A 170 24.18 13.29 19.01
C LEU A 170 23.05 14.25 19.40
N ILE A 171 21.80 13.77 19.39
CA ILE A 171 20.65 14.52 19.91
C ILE A 171 20.27 13.88 21.25
N GLY A 172 20.69 14.47 22.36
CA GLY A 172 20.55 13.86 23.68
C GLY A 172 21.45 12.64 23.85
N GLU A 173 20.88 11.48 24.22
CA GLU A 173 21.60 10.19 24.36
C GLU A 173 21.48 9.27 23.13
N ALA A 174 20.75 9.69 22.08
CA ALA A 174 20.50 8.86 20.89
C ALA A 174 21.38 9.28 19.70
N MET A 175 21.95 8.29 19.00
CA MET A 175 22.63 8.50 17.71
C MET A 175 21.59 8.56 16.59
N VAL A 176 21.53 9.69 15.87
CA VAL A 176 20.62 9.90 14.75
C VAL A 176 21.40 9.88 13.43
N CYS A 177 20.92 9.11 12.45
CA CYS A 177 21.47 9.08 11.10
C CYS A 177 20.92 10.28 10.31
N MET A 178 21.82 11.11 9.79
CA MET A 178 21.47 12.28 8.99
C MET A 178 21.95 12.13 7.56
N GLY A 179 21.07 12.49 6.62
CA GLY A 179 21.30 12.45 5.19
C GLY A 179 20.43 11.43 4.48
N ARG A 180 20.34 11.61 3.16
CA ARG A 180 19.55 10.74 2.27
C ARG A 180 19.92 9.26 2.36
N GLN A 181 21.19 8.96 2.65
CA GLN A 181 21.71 7.59 2.68
C GLN A 181 21.02 6.71 3.74
N CYS A 182 20.54 7.32 4.84
CA CYS A 182 19.90 6.62 5.96
C CYS A 182 18.63 5.85 5.57
N TYR A 183 17.85 6.37 4.61
CA TYR A 183 16.61 5.76 4.13
C TYR A 183 16.62 5.41 2.65
N GLN A 184 17.64 5.80 1.88
CA GLN A 184 17.71 5.52 0.45
C GLN A 184 17.59 4.03 0.14
N GLN A 185 18.33 3.19 0.87
CA GLN A 185 18.29 1.73 0.67
C GLN A 185 16.94 1.13 1.12
N THR A 186 16.35 1.67 2.20
CA THR A 186 15.01 1.30 2.67
C THR A 186 13.96 1.58 1.61
N PHE A 187 13.97 2.79 1.01
CA PHE A 187 13.05 3.16 -0.06
C PHE A 187 13.23 2.28 -1.30
N PHE A 188 14.46 1.94 -1.66
CA PHE A 188 14.71 1.03 -2.78
C PHE A 188 14.10 -0.36 -2.53
N TRP A 189 14.36 -0.96 -1.37
CA TRP A 189 13.80 -2.26 -1.01
C TRP A 189 12.27 -2.23 -0.90
N TRP A 190 11.70 -1.16 -0.31
CA TRP A 190 10.26 -0.97 -0.26
C TRP A 190 9.64 -0.79 -1.65
N GLY A 191 10.33 -0.11 -2.57
CA GLY A 191 9.98 -0.05 -3.99
C GLY A 191 9.90 -1.44 -4.62
N CYS A 192 10.93 -2.27 -4.45
CA CYS A 192 10.96 -3.64 -4.97
C CYS A 192 9.84 -4.53 -4.38
N ILE A 193 9.60 -4.44 -3.07
CA ILE A 193 8.52 -5.18 -2.40
C ILE A 193 7.16 -4.71 -2.95
N SER A 194 6.93 -3.41 -3.09
CA SER A 194 5.67 -2.90 -3.62
C SER A 194 5.42 -3.26 -5.09
N LEU A 195 6.47 -3.41 -5.91
CA LEU A 195 6.35 -4.00 -7.26
C LEU A 195 5.87 -5.45 -7.23
N LEU A 196 6.38 -6.26 -6.28
CA LEU A 196 5.88 -7.63 -6.09
C LEU A 196 4.39 -7.60 -5.72
N GLY A 197 3.98 -6.69 -4.84
CA GLY A 197 2.56 -6.49 -4.50
C GLY A 197 1.70 -6.13 -5.71
N LEU A 198 2.17 -5.21 -6.55
CA LEU A 198 1.51 -4.83 -7.79
C LEU A 198 1.40 -6.01 -8.78
N ALA A 199 2.48 -6.79 -8.95
CA ALA A 199 2.48 -7.97 -9.82
C ALA A 199 1.51 -9.05 -9.34
N CYS A 200 1.43 -9.31 -8.04
CA CYS A 200 0.46 -10.22 -7.44
C CYS A 200 -0.98 -9.72 -7.62
N SER A 201 -1.23 -8.41 -7.42
CA SER A 201 -2.55 -7.81 -7.64
C SER A 201 -2.97 -7.88 -9.10
N PHE A 202 -2.05 -7.63 -10.03
CA PHE A 202 -2.32 -7.75 -11.46
C PHE A 202 -2.60 -9.20 -11.87
N SER A 203 -1.84 -10.16 -11.33
CA SER A 203 -2.10 -11.58 -11.55
C SER A 203 -3.46 -12.02 -11.02
N LEU A 204 -3.87 -11.50 -9.86
CA LEU A 204 -5.21 -11.71 -9.29
C LEU A 204 -6.30 -11.11 -10.19
N PHE A 205 -6.08 -9.90 -10.72
CA PHE A 205 -6.99 -9.29 -11.69
C PHE A 205 -7.14 -10.16 -12.94
N LEU A 206 -6.05 -10.63 -13.53
CA LEU A 206 -6.10 -11.50 -14.72
C LEU A 206 -6.86 -12.81 -14.46
N ARG A 207 -6.72 -13.40 -13.26
CA ARG A 207 -7.45 -14.62 -12.88
C ARG A 207 -8.93 -14.41 -12.63
N THR A 208 -9.30 -13.26 -12.07
CA THR A 208 -10.69 -12.94 -11.73
C THR A 208 -11.46 -12.39 -12.92
N ARG A 209 -10.78 -11.73 -13.87
CA ARG A 209 -11.38 -11.10 -15.05
C ARG A 209 -12.34 -12.01 -15.85
N PRO A 210 -12.03 -13.28 -16.18
CA PRO A 210 -12.96 -14.13 -16.91
C PRO A 210 -14.29 -14.37 -16.19
N ALA A 211 -14.25 -14.48 -14.85
CA ALA A 211 -15.45 -14.66 -14.03
C ALA A 211 -16.31 -13.38 -14.04
N TYR A 212 -15.69 -12.21 -13.97
CA TYR A 212 -16.39 -10.92 -14.11
C TYR A 212 -17.00 -10.75 -15.50
N ASP A 213 -16.25 -11.05 -16.56
CA ASP A 213 -16.72 -10.93 -17.95
C ASP A 213 -17.92 -11.86 -18.20
N HIS A 214 -17.91 -13.08 -17.64
CA HIS A 214 -19.05 -13.99 -17.72
C HIS A 214 -20.28 -13.47 -16.96
N PHE A 215 -20.07 -12.94 -15.75
CA PHE A 215 -21.16 -12.36 -14.96
C PHE A 215 -21.79 -11.15 -15.65
N GLU A 216 -20.98 -10.29 -16.26
CA GLU A 216 -21.47 -9.12 -17.00
C GLU A 216 -22.28 -9.52 -18.24
N ARG A 217 -21.83 -10.51 -19.00
CA ARG A 217 -22.58 -11.04 -20.16
C ARG A 217 -23.94 -11.57 -19.75
N ASN A 218 -23.99 -12.38 -18.69
CA ASN A 218 -25.25 -12.95 -18.19
C ASN A 218 -26.18 -11.86 -17.63
N ARG A 219 -25.63 -10.79 -17.02
CA ARG A 219 -26.42 -9.63 -16.59
C ARG A 219 -27.06 -8.92 -17.79
N LYS A 220 -26.29 -8.62 -18.84
CA LYS A 220 -26.79 -7.99 -20.06
C LYS A 220 -27.87 -8.84 -20.74
N GLN A 221 -27.70 -10.17 -20.78
CA GLN A 221 -28.71 -11.09 -21.32
C GLN A 221 -30.03 -11.04 -20.55
N ARG A 222 -29.98 -11.04 -19.20
CA ARG A 222 -31.20 -10.90 -18.38
C ARG A 222 -31.87 -9.54 -18.55
N GLU A 223 -31.09 -8.47 -18.69
CA GLU A 223 -31.64 -7.12 -18.95
C GLU A 223 -32.30 -7.03 -20.33
N SER A 224 -31.80 -7.77 -21.33
CA SER A 224 -32.42 -7.84 -22.66
C SER A 224 -33.65 -8.76 -22.75
N GLU A 225 -33.82 -9.73 -21.84
CA GLU A 225 -35.02 -10.59 -21.77
C GLU A 225 -36.23 -9.88 -21.15
N PHE A 226 -36.01 -8.73 -20.49
CA PHE A 226 -37.06 -7.92 -19.86
C PHE A 226 -37.55 -6.75 -20.74
N PHE A 227 -37.03 -6.62 -21.97
CA PHE A 227 -37.43 -5.64 -23.00
C PHE A 227 -37.93 -6.34 -24.25
#